data_AF-A0A925E5J2-F1
#
_entry.id   AF-A0A925E5J2-F1
#
_cell.length_a   1.000
_cell.length_b   1.000
_cell.length_c   1.000
_cell.angle_alpha   90.00
_cell.angle_beta   90.00
_cell.angle_gamma   90.00
#
_symmetry.space_group_name_H-M   'P 1'
#
loop_
_entity.id
_entity.type
_entity.pdbx_description
1 polymer ?
#
loop_
_entity_poly.entity_id
_entity_poly.type
_entity_poly.pdbx_seq_one_letter_code
_entity_poly.pdbx_strand_id
1 'polypeptide(L)'
;MNTTFRILNYRFYLQEFLLLLFTFFLMEGIVSWVFVRNSIIIEGYQKILSLLIFGFMLYNFGKLSRYERIYMVFFLLIMAGLVFESIARYDTFFRQLTMFTILFPVIFTLYIKYIMRSFNLDLLAFMAKFYLVSYLVFMLLFGRGFSFSLDSVDMSDYGPFSGDSRVIHASHIFMMIIPFLWYLHQFINTQKTKYIWPFLLCFVIILLHQHRSVWSSTLVALLFYFFITIRNNKINLSGLNNLLMGVVVLSLLAYFFVSNLFPGFFDFMSDRFSEILDPAKEGSTGNFRIEQREIYGALFWERPLFGWTFEGFEMPNPLVDWWPENSGQHFHEGYMEMLFYEGISGLLLKYSFLLYLLIKAFGKNISGNSAILISLAIAGLIFSFSYVLPLIFWGHVGMCLFYLEKDKEKI
;
A
#
# COMPACT_ATOMS: atom_id res chain seq x y z
N MET A 1 34.06 -4.56 12.21
CA MET A 1 33.31 -4.96 13.43
C MET A 1 31.89 -5.30 13.02
N ASN A 2 31.43 -6.53 13.29
CA ASN A 2 30.06 -6.96 12.98
C ASN A 2 29.12 -6.54 14.12
N THR A 3 28.78 -5.25 14.17
CA THR A 3 27.80 -4.75 15.15
C THR A 3 26.42 -5.31 14.79
N THR A 4 25.82 -6.05 15.72
CA THR A 4 24.48 -6.62 15.56
C THR A 4 23.48 -5.88 16.45
N PHE A 5 22.30 -5.59 15.91
CA PHE A 5 21.19 -4.98 16.61
C PHE A 5 20.08 -6.02 16.81
N ARG A 6 19.36 -5.93 17.93
CA ARG A 6 18.14 -6.70 18.17
C ARG A 6 16.95 -5.78 18.14
N ILE A 7 15.98 -6.09 17.28
CA ILE A 7 14.70 -5.39 17.21
C ILE A 7 13.61 -6.44 17.29
N LEU A 8 12.73 -6.29 18.29
CA LEU A 8 11.81 -7.34 18.70
C LEU A 8 12.60 -8.62 19.03
N ASN A 9 12.42 -9.69 18.25
CA ASN A 9 13.12 -10.96 18.40
C ASN A 9 14.04 -11.28 17.21
N TYR A 10 14.33 -10.30 16.35
CA TYR A 10 15.18 -10.48 15.16
C TYR A 10 16.55 -9.85 15.41
N ARG A 11 17.58 -10.50 14.88
CA ARG A 11 18.96 -9.98 14.88
C ARG A 11 19.26 -9.48 13.48
N PHE A 12 19.74 -8.25 13.40
CA PHE A 12 20.17 -7.61 12.16
C PHE A 12 21.62 -7.18 12.29
N TYR A 13 22.40 -7.34 11.23
CA TYR A 13 23.66 -6.62 11.10
C TYR A 13 23.38 -5.12 10.92
N LEU A 14 24.32 -4.25 11.29
CA LEU A 14 24.17 -2.80 11.14
C LEU A 14 23.71 -2.41 9.72
N GLN A 15 24.28 -3.02 8.69
CA GLN A 15 23.94 -2.74 7.30
C GLN A 15 22.49 -3.11 6.97
N GLU A 16 22.01 -4.26 7.45
CA GLU A 16 20.63 -4.71 7.28
C GLU A 16 19.65 -3.83 8.05
N PHE A 17 20.03 -3.39 9.25
CA PHE A 17 19.23 -2.46 10.02
C PHE A 17 19.11 -1.10 9.33
N LEU A 18 20.22 -0.53 8.87
CA LEU A 18 20.21 0.75 8.14
C LEU A 18 19.36 0.63 6.87
N LEU A 19 19.50 -0.47 6.14
CA LEU A 19 18.63 -0.77 5.02
C LEU A 19 17.15 -0.76 5.44
N LEU A 20 16.74 -1.54 6.43
CA LEU A 20 15.35 -1.58 6.88
C LEU A 20 14.83 -0.21 7.35
N LEU A 21 15.67 0.56 8.04
CA LEU A 21 15.37 1.90 8.50
C LEU A 21 15.03 2.81 7.30
N PHE A 22 15.93 2.90 6.32
CA PHE A 22 15.72 3.78 5.18
C PHE A 22 14.65 3.28 4.23
N THR A 23 14.53 1.96 4.02
CA THR A 23 13.69 1.41 2.95
C THR A 23 12.29 1.05 3.41
N PHE A 24 12.08 0.68 4.68
CA PHE A 24 10.75 0.36 5.20
C PHE A 24 10.29 1.37 6.25
N PHE A 25 11.13 1.70 7.25
CA PHE A 25 10.63 2.45 8.40
C PHE A 25 10.37 3.91 8.07
N LEU A 26 11.32 4.59 7.42
CA LEU A 26 11.15 5.98 6.99
C LEU A 26 10.20 6.12 5.79
N MET A 27 9.94 5.04 5.07
CA MET A 27 8.94 5.05 4.00
C MET A 27 7.51 4.85 4.53
N GLU A 28 7.35 4.41 5.79
CA GLU A 28 6.07 4.25 6.45
C GLU A 28 5.66 5.54 7.16
N GLY A 29 4.63 6.22 6.64
CA GLY A 29 4.24 7.56 7.11
C GLY A 29 3.94 7.64 8.60
N ILE A 30 3.31 6.61 9.19
CA ILE A 30 3.05 6.55 10.65
C ILE A 30 4.36 6.61 11.44
N VAL A 31 5.39 5.87 11.00
CA VAL A 31 6.68 5.82 11.70
C VAL A 31 7.43 7.13 11.49
N SER A 32 7.45 7.63 10.27
CA SER A 32 8.08 8.91 9.94
C SER A 32 7.50 10.08 10.75
N TRP A 33 6.19 10.07 10.99
CA TRP A 33 5.50 11.05 11.82
C TRP A 33 5.94 11.06 13.29
N VAL A 34 6.38 9.91 13.82
CA VAL A 34 6.94 9.83 15.18
C VAL A 34 8.22 10.68 15.28
N PHE A 35 9.03 10.70 14.22
CA PHE A 35 10.30 11.42 14.19
C PHE A 35 10.15 12.87 13.70
N VAL A 36 9.35 13.10 12.67
CA VAL A 36 9.20 14.40 12.01
C VAL A 36 7.72 14.64 11.68
N ARG A 37 7.09 15.57 12.38
CA ARG A 37 5.66 15.93 12.19
C ARG A 37 5.48 16.99 11.11
N ASN A 38 6.10 16.79 9.96
CA ASN A 38 6.04 17.73 8.83
C ASN A 38 6.02 16.96 7.52
N SER A 39 4.89 17.02 6.81
CA SER A 39 4.66 16.30 5.55
C SER A 39 5.65 16.70 4.45
N ILE A 40 6.02 17.98 4.36
CA ILE A 40 6.96 18.49 3.36
C ILE A 40 8.35 17.88 3.58
N ILE A 41 8.81 17.80 4.84
CA ILE A 41 10.10 17.18 5.16
C ILE A 41 10.04 15.67 4.88
N ILE A 42 8.92 15.03 5.22
CA ILE A 42 8.67 13.60 4.94
C ILE A 42 8.79 13.32 3.44
N GLU A 43 8.04 14.05 2.64
CA GLU A 43 8.05 13.91 1.19
C GLU A 43 9.43 14.25 0.61
N GLY A 44 10.09 15.28 1.12
CA GLY A 44 11.43 15.69 0.72
C GLY A 44 12.45 14.57 0.85
N TYR A 45 12.58 13.94 2.03
CA TYR A 45 13.54 12.84 2.18
C TYR A 45 13.10 11.58 1.41
N GLN A 46 11.79 11.34 1.23
CA GLN A 46 11.31 10.21 0.41
C GLN A 46 11.74 10.38 -1.06
N LYS A 47 11.63 11.60 -1.61
CA LYS A 47 12.12 11.93 -2.96
C LYS A 47 13.65 11.81 -3.06
N ILE A 48 14.40 12.31 -2.08
CA ILE A 48 15.86 12.17 -2.04
C ILE A 48 16.26 10.70 -2.00
N LEU A 49 15.67 9.90 -1.11
CA LEU A 49 15.99 8.47 -1.02
C LEU A 49 15.63 7.74 -2.31
N SER A 50 14.49 8.09 -2.91
CA SER A 50 14.05 7.57 -4.20
C SER A 50 15.13 7.79 -5.28
N LEU A 51 15.72 8.99 -5.36
CA LEU A 51 16.85 9.29 -6.25
C LEU A 51 18.11 8.47 -5.92
N LEU A 52 18.45 8.33 -4.63
CA LEU A 52 19.59 7.51 -4.19
C LEU A 52 19.41 6.03 -4.56
N ILE A 53 18.20 5.50 -4.38
CA ILE A 53 17.84 4.13 -4.77
C ILE A 53 17.97 3.96 -6.28
N PHE A 54 17.51 4.93 -7.06
CA PHE A 54 17.67 4.91 -8.51
C PHE A 54 19.16 4.89 -8.92
N GLY A 55 19.98 5.80 -8.37
CA GLY A 55 21.43 5.80 -8.60
C GLY A 55 22.10 4.48 -8.20
N PHE A 56 21.70 3.90 -7.08
CA PHE A 56 22.19 2.59 -6.62
C PHE A 56 21.82 1.46 -7.59
N MET A 57 20.60 1.47 -8.13
CA MET A 57 20.15 0.46 -9.10
C MET A 57 20.88 0.59 -10.44
N LEU A 58 21.19 1.83 -10.87
CA LEU A 58 22.05 2.06 -12.05
C LEU A 58 23.46 1.53 -11.83
N TYR A 59 24.07 1.83 -10.69
CA TYR A 59 25.40 1.32 -10.34
C TYR A 59 25.45 -0.22 -10.33
N ASN A 60 24.38 -0.88 -9.88
CA ASN A 60 24.29 -2.34 -9.84
C ASN A 60 23.60 -2.96 -11.06
N PHE A 61 23.39 -2.21 -12.16
CA PHE A 61 22.63 -2.69 -13.32
C PHE A 61 23.15 -4.03 -13.90
N GLY A 62 24.47 -4.21 -13.93
CA GLY A 62 25.11 -5.45 -14.39
C GLY A 62 24.87 -6.69 -13.52
N LYS A 63 24.36 -6.52 -12.28
CA LYS A 63 24.02 -7.60 -11.35
C LYS A 63 22.53 -7.94 -11.33
N LEU A 64 21.70 -7.14 -12.00
CA LEU A 64 20.27 -7.38 -12.09
C LEU A 64 19.97 -8.58 -12.99
N SER A 65 18.86 -9.27 -12.73
CA SER A 65 18.36 -10.33 -13.62
C SER A 65 17.91 -9.76 -14.96
N ARG A 66 17.78 -10.60 -15.99
CA ARG A 66 17.37 -10.15 -17.34
C ARG A 66 16.07 -9.34 -17.32
N TYR A 67 15.07 -9.81 -16.58
CA TYR A 67 13.78 -9.11 -16.48
C TYR A 67 13.91 -7.78 -15.73
N GLU A 68 14.66 -7.74 -14.62
CA GLU A 68 14.93 -6.49 -13.89
C GLU A 68 15.63 -5.45 -14.78
N ARG A 69 16.60 -5.88 -15.61
CA ARG A 69 17.26 -4.98 -16.58
C ARG A 69 16.29 -4.44 -17.62
N ILE A 70 15.38 -5.27 -18.13
CA ILE A 70 14.36 -4.83 -19.09
C ILE A 70 13.49 -3.73 -18.48
N TYR A 71 12.99 -3.92 -17.25
CA TYR A 71 12.23 -2.88 -16.55
C TYR A 71 13.05 -1.61 -16.31
N MET A 72 14.31 -1.74 -15.88
CA MET A 72 15.21 -0.60 -15.70
C MET A 72 15.43 0.18 -17.00
N VAL A 73 15.57 -0.51 -18.15
CA VAL A 73 15.73 0.14 -19.45
C VAL A 73 14.46 0.89 -19.85
N PHE A 74 13.29 0.28 -19.71
CA PHE A 74 12.02 0.98 -19.99
C PHE A 74 11.83 2.20 -19.09
N PHE A 75 12.12 2.07 -17.80
CA PHE A 75 12.09 3.19 -16.87
C PHE A 75 13.06 4.30 -17.29
N LEU A 76 14.29 3.94 -17.66
CA LEU A 76 15.30 4.90 -18.14
C LEU A 76 14.85 5.65 -19.41
N LEU A 77 14.20 4.96 -20.35
CA LEU A 77 13.69 5.58 -21.56
C LEU A 77 12.62 6.63 -21.25
N ILE A 78 11.69 6.34 -20.33
CA ILE A 78 10.67 7.31 -19.90
C ILE A 78 11.32 8.49 -19.17
N MET A 79 12.23 8.23 -18.22
CA MET A 79 12.94 9.30 -17.51
C MET A 79 13.75 10.19 -18.46
N ALA A 80 14.42 9.61 -19.46
CA ALA A 80 15.13 10.37 -20.48
C ALA A 80 14.16 11.22 -21.30
N GLY A 81 12.98 10.69 -21.65
CA GLY A 81 11.90 11.44 -22.30
C GLY A 81 11.47 12.66 -21.48
N LEU A 82 11.24 12.49 -20.18
CA LEU A 82 10.89 13.59 -19.28
C LEU A 82 12.02 14.61 -19.15
N VAL A 83 13.30 14.19 -19.10
CA VAL A 83 14.43 15.13 -19.09
C VAL A 83 14.50 15.92 -20.39
N PHE A 84 14.34 15.28 -21.56
CA PHE A 84 14.35 15.96 -22.84
C PHE A 84 13.17 16.92 -22.98
N GLU A 85 11.97 16.53 -22.55
CA GLU A 85 10.81 17.43 -22.51
C GLU A 85 11.06 18.62 -21.58
N SER A 86 11.62 18.39 -20.40
CA SER A 86 11.97 19.43 -19.42
C SER A 86 12.95 20.44 -20.01
N ILE A 87 13.99 19.97 -20.71
CA ILE A 87 14.98 20.84 -21.36
C ILE A 87 14.32 21.61 -22.51
N ALA A 88 13.58 20.92 -23.39
CA ALA A 88 13.01 21.51 -24.59
C ALA A 88 11.96 22.59 -24.31
N ARG A 89 11.17 22.43 -23.24
CA ARG A 89 10.08 23.35 -22.89
C ARG A 89 10.46 24.39 -21.83
N TYR A 90 11.33 24.03 -20.89
CA TYR A 90 11.59 24.83 -19.69
C TYR A 90 13.06 25.20 -19.47
N ASP A 91 13.97 24.84 -20.38
CA ASP A 91 15.41 25.11 -20.27
C ASP A 91 16.04 24.64 -18.94
N THR A 92 15.49 23.57 -18.36
CA THR A 92 15.97 22.97 -17.11
C THR A 92 15.93 21.45 -17.20
N PHE A 93 16.86 20.77 -16.53
CA PHE A 93 16.88 19.29 -16.49
C PHE A 93 15.71 18.70 -15.69
N PHE A 94 15.28 19.40 -14.64
CA PHE A 94 14.25 18.94 -13.71
C PHE A 94 13.29 20.09 -13.38
N ARG A 95 12.29 20.33 -14.22
CA ARG A 95 11.25 21.35 -13.98
C ARG A 95 10.46 21.06 -12.71
N GLN A 96 9.92 19.85 -12.59
CA GLN A 96 9.13 19.42 -11.43
C GLN A 96 9.50 18.00 -11.02
N LEU A 97 10.15 17.85 -9.86
CA LEU A 97 10.63 16.55 -9.38
C LEU A 97 9.50 15.53 -9.17
N THR A 98 8.30 16.01 -8.82
CA THR A 98 7.13 15.15 -8.61
C THR A 98 6.85 14.28 -9.83
N MET A 99 6.89 14.84 -11.04
CA MET A 99 6.65 14.10 -12.30
C MET A 99 7.57 12.89 -12.45
N PHE A 100 8.86 13.07 -12.17
CA PHE A 100 9.81 11.96 -12.20
C PHE A 100 9.45 10.91 -11.13
N THR A 101 9.09 11.35 -9.93
CA THR A 101 8.88 10.46 -8.77
C THR A 101 7.60 9.62 -8.83
N ILE A 102 6.64 9.96 -9.69
CA ILE A 102 5.38 9.21 -9.89
C ILE A 102 5.64 7.74 -10.32
N LEU A 103 6.71 7.50 -11.08
CA LEU A 103 7.13 6.17 -11.56
C LEU A 103 8.18 5.48 -10.66
N PHE A 104 8.74 6.16 -9.66
CA PHE A 104 9.74 5.57 -8.76
C PHE A 104 9.27 4.32 -7.98
N PRO A 105 7.97 4.11 -7.72
CA PRO A 105 7.45 2.80 -7.33
C PRO A 105 8.03 1.60 -8.10
N VAL A 106 8.25 1.73 -9.42
CA VAL A 106 8.84 0.68 -10.26
C VAL A 106 10.24 0.33 -9.78
N ILE A 107 11.11 1.34 -9.67
CA ILE A 107 12.49 1.17 -9.23
C ILE A 107 12.56 0.67 -7.81
N PHE A 108 11.68 1.18 -6.93
CA PHE A 108 11.61 0.76 -5.55
C PHE A 108 11.24 -0.73 -5.41
N THR A 109 10.27 -1.22 -6.19
CA THR A 109 9.94 -2.66 -6.26
C THR A 109 11.15 -3.51 -6.67
N LEU A 110 11.87 -3.11 -7.73
CA LEU A 110 13.06 -3.84 -8.19
C LEU A 110 14.19 -3.80 -7.16
N TYR A 111 14.39 -2.66 -6.52
CA TYR A 111 15.40 -2.45 -5.50
C TYR A 111 15.16 -3.34 -4.27
N ILE A 112 13.95 -3.36 -3.73
CA ILE A 112 13.63 -4.24 -2.59
C ILE A 112 13.87 -5.70 -2.96
N LYS A 113 13.41 -6.13 -4.13
CA LYS A 113 13.66 -7.50 -4.62
C LYS A 113 15.17 -7.81 -4.69
N TYR A 114 15.95 -6.93 -5.31
CA TYR A 114 17.41 -7.08 -5.47
C TYR A 114 18.13 -7.19 -4.13
N ILE A 115 17.80 -6.31 -3.19
CA ILE A 115 18.41 -6.28 -1.87
C ILE A 115 18.04 -7.52 -1.06
N MET A 116 16.76 -7.89 -1.03
CA MET A 116 16.33 -9.10 -0.32
C MET A 116 17.03 -10.35 -0.85
N ARG A 117 17.24 -10.43 -2.18
CA ARG A 117 18.04 -11.50 -2.80
C ARG A 117 19.50 -11.45 -2.37
N SER A 118 20.11 -10.26 -2.40
CA SER A 118 21.55 -10.08 -2.10
C SER A 118 21.90 -10.40 -0.64
N PHE A 119 21.00 -10.10 0.29
CA PHE A 119 21.19 -10.34 1.72
C PHE A 119 20.41 -11.57 2.23
N ASN A 120 19.68 -12.28 1.37
CA ASN A 120 18.80 -13.41 1.72
C ASN A 120 17.87 -13.10 2.92
N LEU A 121 17.25 -11.92 2.93
CA LEU A 121 16.46 -11.44 4.06
C LEU A 121 15.07 -12.07 4.07
N ASP A 122 14.68 -12.69 5.19
CA ASP A 122 13.32 -13.17 5.43
C ASP A 122 12.57 -12.18 6.35
N LEU A 123 11.80 -11.27 5.74
CA LEU A 123 11.26 -10.10 6.43
C LEU A 123 9.76 -10.17 6.71
N LEU A 124 9.00 -11.08 6.11
CA LEU A 124 7.52 -11.06 6.21
C LEU A 124 7.03 -11.11 7.67
N ALA A 125 7.57 -12.04 8.45
CA ALA A 125 7.21 -12.19 9.85
C ALA A 125 7.69 -11.01 10.73
N PHE A 126 8.71 -10.29 10.28
CA PHE A 126 9.16 -9.06 10.94
C PHE A 126 8.23 -7.90 10.58
N MET A 127 7.90 -7.72 9.30
CA MET A 127 6.98 -6.69 8.80
C MET A 127 5.59 -6.79 9.43
N ALA A 128 5.05 -7.99 9.59
CA ALA A 128 3.79 -8.19 10.32
C ALA A 128 3.85 -7.59 11.74
N LYS A 129 4.90 -7.89 12.50
CA LYS A 129 5.05 -7.32 13.85
C LYS A 129 5.33 -5.82 13.81
N PHE A 130 6.14 -5.37 12.86
CA PHE A 130 6.48 -3.96 12.67
C PHE A 130 5.22 -3.12 12.50
N TYR A 131 4.32 -3.49 11.57
CA TYR A 131 3.08 -2.75 11.33
C TYR A 131 2.16 -2.69 12.55
N LEU A 132 1.99 -3.82 13.24
CA LEU A 132 1.15 -3.84 14.43
C LEU A 132 1.75 -2.99 15.55
N VAL A 133 3.06 -3.11 15.79
CA VAL A 133 3.75 -2.35 16.84
C VAL A 133 3.82 -0.86 16.51
N SER A 134 4.11 -0.48 15.26
CA SER A 134 4.15 0.93 14.84
C SER A 134 2.79 1.58 14.99
N TYR A 135 1.71 0.88 14.63
CA TYR A 135 0.35 1.33 14.87
C TYR A 135 0.08 1.55 16.37
N LEU A 136 0.41 0.57 17.23
CA LEU A 136 0.16 0.67 18.67
C LEU A 136 0.97 1.80 19.32
N VAL A 137 2.24 1.96 18.93
CA VAL A 137 3.10 3.06 19.40
C VAL A 137 2.53 4.40 18.95
N PHE A 138 2.10 4.50 17.69
CA PHE A 138 1.46 5.71 17.18
C PHE A 138 0.21 6.03 17.99
N MET A 139 -0.71 5.07 18.15
CA MET A 139 -1.93 5.27 18.96
C MET A 139 -1.63 5.60 20.43
N LEU A 140 -0.53 5.10 21.01
CA LEU A 140 -0.14 5.46 22.37
C LEU A 140 0.32 6.91 22.47
N LEU A 141 1.17 7.35 21.55
CA LEU A 141 1.76 8.70 21.54
C LEU A 141 0.77 9.77 21.10
N PHE A 142 -0.09 9.40 20.15
CA PHE A 142 -0.91 10.31 19.40
C PHE A 142 -2.39 10.11 19.75
N GLY A 143 -2.85 8.86 19.91
CA GLY A 143 -4.27 8.47 20.00
C GLY A 143 -5.12 9.17 21.07
N ARG A 144 -4.54 9.78 22.11
CA ARG A 144 -5.28 10.55 23.12
C ARG A 144 -5.82 11.89 22.62
N GLY A 145 -5.18 12.50 21.61
CA GLY A 145 -5.67 13.72 20.95
C GLY A 145 -6.67 13.44 19.83
N PHE A 146 -7.05 12.17 19.64
CA PHE A 146 -7.76 11.70 18.46
C PHE A 146 -9.07 11.06 18.88
N SER A 147 -10.09 11.90 19.00
CA SER A 147 -11.45 11.42 19.17
C SER A 147 -11.82 10.64 17.92
N PHE A 148 -12.07 9.32 18.06
CA PHE A 148 -12.96 8.59 17.16
C PHE A 148 -14.39 9.07 17.44
N SER A 149 -14.61 10.37 17.30
CA SER A 149 -15.91 10.94 17.52
C SER A 149 -16.81 10.40 16.43
N LEU A 150 -17.77 9.57 16.82
CA LEU A 150 -18.89 9.19 15.99
C LEU A 150 -19.78 10.41 15.69
N ASP A 151 -19.60 11.51 16.44
CA ASP A 151 -20.19 12.81 16.19
C ASP A 151 -19.19 13.73 15.46
N SER A 152 -19.65 14.49 14.48
CA SER A 152 -18.85 15.44 13.69
C SER A 152 -17.96 16.32 14.58
N VAL A 153 -16.65 16.05 14.61
CA VAL A 153 -15.67 16.95 15.23
C VAL A 153 -15.52 18.17 14.33
N ASP A 154 -15.58 19.36 14.93
CA ASP A 154 -15.35 20.62 14.24
C ASP A 154 -14.00 20.63 13.52
N MET A 155 -14.03 21.04 12.25
CA MET A 155 -12.94 20.93 11.27
C MET A 155 -11.75 21.88 11.53
N SER A 156 -11.77 22.71 12.57
CA SER A 156 -10.77 23.76 12.82
C SER A 156 -9.48 23.29 13.50
N ASP A 157 -9.43 22.05 13.99
CA ASP A 157 -8.31 21.54 14.82
C ASP A 157 -7.37 20.55 14.10
N TYR A 158 -7.50 20.34 12.79
CA TYR A 158 -6.67 19.36 12.09
C TYR A 158 -5.37 19.92 11.52
N GLY A 159 -4.28 19.19 11.78
CA GLY A 159 -3.07 19.24 10.97
C GLY A 159 -3.29 18.69 9.54
N PRO A 160 -2.30 18.78 8.65
CA PRO A 160 -2.43 18.69 7.18
C PRO A 160 -2.78 17.30 6.60
N PHE A 161 -3.37 16.39 7.37
CA PHE A 161 -3.75 15.04 6.95
C PHE A 161 -5.26 14.82 6.80
N SER A 162 -6.09 15.85 6.94
CA SER A 162 -7.55 15.73 6.88
C SER A 162 -8.17 16.43 5.68
N GLY A 163 -8.25 15.72 4.55
CA GLY A 163 -9.40 15.86 3.64
C GLY A 163 -10.63 15.08 4.15
N ASP A 164 -10.39 14.12 5.05
CA ASP A 164 -11.39 13.38 5.81
C ASP A 164 -11.09 13.59 7.29
N SER A 165 -12.11 13.64 8.16
CA SER A 165 -12.03 13.78 9.63
C SER A 165 -11.32 12.63 10.37
N ARG A 166 -10.36 11.95 9.71
CA ARG A 166 -9.76 10.69 10.12
C ARG A 166 -8.25 10.84 10.28
N VAL A 167 -7.78 10.34 11.40
CA VAL A 167 -6.44 10.57 11.93
C VAL A 167 -5.36 9.76 11.24
N ILE A 168 -5.71 8.52 10.86
CA ILE A 168 -4.81 7.64 10.13
C ILE A 168 -5.35 7.47 8.72
N HIS A 169 -4.56 7.92 7.75
CA HIS A 169 -4.88 7.79 6.35
C HIS A 169 -5.09 6.33 5.94
N ALA A 170 -6.01 6.09 5.01
CA ALA A 170 -6.42 4.75 4.57
C ALA A 170 -5.24 3.88 4.12
N SER A 171 -4.21 4.50 3.52
CA SER A 171 -3.00 3.81 3.05
C SER A 171 -2.21 3.10 4.16
N HIS A 172 -2.24 3.62 5.38
CA HIS A 172 -1.53 3.00 6.51
C HIS A 172 -2.35 1.87 7.13
N ILE A 173 -3.66 2.04 7.24
CA ILE A 173 -4.57 0.97 7.68
C ILE A 173 -4.58 -0.16 6.64
N PHE A 174 -4.42 0.15 5.35
CA PHE A 174 -4.26 -0.85 4.29
C PHE A 174 -3.05 -1.77 4.53
N MET A 175 -1.93 -1.27 5.06
CA MET A 175 -0.78 -2.10 5.42
C MET A 175 -1.07 -3.11 6.55
N MET A 176 -2.12 -2.90 7.36
CA MET A 176 -2.54 -3.85 8.40
C MET A 176 -3.06 -5.18 7.83
N ILE A 177 -3.32 -5.27 6.52
CA ILE A 177 -3.63 -6.54 5.86
C ILE A 177 -2.47 -7.54 6.00
N ILE A 178 -1.22 -7.06 6.04
CA ILE A 178 -0.03 -7.93 6.21
C ILE A 178 -0.07 -8.67 7.56
N PRO A 179 -0.05 -7.98 8.72
CA PRO A 179 -0.16 -8.69 9.99
C PRO A 179 -1.45 -9.49 10.09
N PHE A 180 -2.57 -8.96 9.62
CA PHE A 180 -3.85 -9.66 9.63
C PHE A 180 -3.76 -11.05 8.97
N LEU A 181 -3.30 -11.12 7.72
CA LEU A 181 -3.12 -12.38 7.00
C LEU A 181 -2.01 -13.25 7.58
N TRP A 182 -0.92 -12.64 8.07
CA TRP A 182 0.19 -13.38 8.67
C TRP A 182 -0.23 -14.09 9.96
N TYR A 183 -0.87 -13.38 10.90
CA TYR A 183 -1.35 -13.97 12.15
C TYR A 183 -2.46 -14.98 11.90
N LEU A 184 -3.34 -14.74 10.92
CA LEU A 184 -4.33 -15.71 10.45
C LEU A 184 -3.68 -17.00 9.97
N HIS A 185 -2.67 -16.89 9.10
CA HIS A 185 -1.92 -18.04 8.57
C HIS A 185 -1.25 -18.85 9.68
N GLN A 186 -0.58 -18.17 10.61
CA GLN A 186 0.07 -18.81 11.76
C GLN A 186 -0.96 -19.50 12.68
N PHE A 187 -2.11 -18.88 12.91
CA PHE A 187 -3.18 -19.47 13.71
C PHE A 187 -3.75 -20.74 13.05
N ILE A 188 -4.13 -20.68 11.77
CA ILE A 188 -4.68 -21.84 11.05
C ILE A 188 -3.71 -23.03 11.08
N ASN A 189 -2.41 -22.77 10.85
CA ASN A 189 -1.43 -23.84 10.74
C ASN A 189 -0.94 -24.40 12.07
N THR A 190 -0.87 -23.58 13.12
CA THR A 190 -0.31 -24.02 14.41
C THR A 190 -1.35 -24.22 15.51
N GLN A 191 -2.56 -23.69 15.32
CA GLN A 191 -3.64 -23.63 16.31
C GLN A 191 -3.26 -23.02 17.66
N LYS A 192 -2.21 -22.19 17.71
CA LYS A 192 -1.76 -21.54 18.95
C LYS A 192 -2.55 -20.26 19.21
N THR A 193 -3.16 -20.17 20.38
CA THR A 193 -3.95 -19.00 20.83
C THR A 193 -3.16 -17.69 20.82
N LYS A 194 -1.83 -17.71 20.99
CA LYS A 194 -1.01 -16.50 20.90
C LYS A 194 -1.11 -15.76 19.55
N TYR A 195 -1.56 -16.43 18.49
CA TYR A 195 -1.76 -15.82 17.18
C TYR A 195 -3.19 -15.30 16.97
N ILE A 196 -4.17 -15.76 17.76
CA ILE A 196 -5.56 -15.30 17.63
C ILE A 196 -5.74 -13.86 18.11
N TRP A 197 -5.07 -13.48 19.20
CA TRP A 197 -5.18 -12.13 19.76
C TRP A 197 -4.67 -11.04 18.82
N PRO A 198 -3.45 -11.12 18.26
CA PRO A 198 -3.01 -10.12 17.29
C PRO A 198 -3.82 -10.17 15.99
N PHE A 199 -4.33 -11.34 15.56
CA PHE A 199 -5.25 -11.44 14.42
C PHE A 199 -6.56 -10.66 14.67
N LEU A 200 -7.22 -10.91 15.81
CA LEU A 200 -8.45 -10.20 16.22
C LEU A 200 -8.20 -8.71 16.39
N LEU A 201 -7.05 -8.32 16.95
CA LEU A 201 -6.67 -6.92 17.07
C LEU A 201 -6.54 -6.25 15.70
N CYS A 202 -5.90 -6.90 14.72
CA CYS A 202 -5.82 -6.37 13.35
C CYS A 202 -7.20 -6.24 12.71
N PHE A 203 -8.09 -7.22 12.92
CA PHE A 203 -9.48 -7.17 12.44
C PHE A 203 -10.23 -5.98 13.03
N VAL A 204 -10.16 -5.79 14.34
CA VAL A 204 -10.80 -4.66 15.05
C VAL A 204 -10.23 -3.32 14.56
N ILE A 205 -8.90 -3.21 14.37
CA ILE A 205 -8.28 -1.99 13.83
C ILE A 205 -8.84 -1.67 12.44
N ILE A 206 -8.85 -2.64 11.53
CA ILE A 206 -9.36 -2.43 10.16
C ILE A 206 -10.84 -2.02 10.20
N LEU A 207 -11.64 -2.65 11.06
CA LEU A 207 -13.06 -2.35 11.20
C LEU A 207 -13.30 -0.94 11.77
N LEU A 208 -12.68 -0.59 12.89
CA LEU A 208 -12.94 0.67 13.62
C LEU A 208 -12.47 1.92 12.86
N HIS A 209 -11.47 1.82 11.99
CA HIS A 209 -11.04 2.95 11.16
C HIS A 209 -11.98 3.25 9.99
N GLN A 210 -12.99 2.41 9.73
CA GLN A 210 -14.10 2.67 8.80
C GLN A 210 -13.71 3.03 7.36
N HIS A 211 -12.51 2.65 6.90
CA HIS A 211 -12.06 2.89 5.54
C HIS A 211 -12.66 1.85 4.59
N ARG A 212 -13.69 2.23 3.86
CA ARG A 212 -14.45 1.36 2.94
C ARG A 212 -13.59 0.65 1.90
N SER A 213 -12.65 1.37 1.31
CA SER A 213 -11.68 0.83 0.37
C SER A 213 -10.79 -0.23 1.03
N VAL A 214 -10.40 -0.03 2.29
CA VAL A 214 -9.60 -0.99 3.05
C VAL A 214 -10.42 -2.21 3.42
N TRP A 215 -11.69 -2.06 3.80
CA TRP A 215 -12.59 -3.19 4.06
C TRP A 215 -12.75 -4.07 2.82
N SER A 216 -13.07 -3.46 1.68
CA SER A 216 -13.22 -4.15 0.40
C SER A 216 -11.92 -4.83 -0.02
N SER A 217 -10.78 -4.15 0.14
CA SER A 217 -9.46 -4.70 -0.16
C SER A 217 -9.09 -5.85 0.77
N THR A 218 -9.44 -5.76 2.06
CA THR A 218 -9.20 -6.83 3.05
C THR A 218 -10.01 -8.08 2.72
N LEU A 219 -11.28 -7.91 2.31
CA LEU A 219 -12.12 -9.01 1.85
C LEU A 219 -11.51 -9.70 0.62
N VAL A 220 -11.10 -8.92 -0.38
CA VAL A 220 -10.44 -9.48 -1.58
C VAL A 220 -9.12 -10.17 -1.20
N ALA A 221 -8.32 -9.60 -0.31
CA ALA A 221 -7.09 -10.21 0.18
C ALA A 221 -7.36 -11.58 0.84
N LEU A 222 -8.40 -11.68 1.67
CA LEU A 222 -8.84 -12.93 2.31
C LEU A 222 -9.27 -13.97 1.28
N LEU A 223 -10.10 -13.59 0.32
CA LEU A 223 -10.58 -14.48 -0.73
C LEU A 223 -9.42 -15.07 -1.53
N PHE A 224 -8.50 -14.23 -1.99
CA PHE A 224 -7.30 -14.69 -2.69
C PHE A 224 -6.36 -15.49 -1.79
N TYR A 225 -6.25 -15.13 -0.50
CA TYR A 225 -5.40 -15.87 0.44
C TYR A 225 -5.91 -17.31 0.61
N PHE A 226 -7.21 -17.48 0.87
CA PHE A 226 -7.82 -18.80 0.98
C PHE A 226 -7.76 -19.56 -0.35
N PHE A 227 -8.08 -18.91 -1.47
CA PHE A 227 -7.97 -19.52 -2.79
C PHE A 227 -6.57 -20.09 -3.06
N ILE A 228 -5.52 -19.28 -2.88
CA ILE A 228 -4.13 -19.69 -3.11
C ILE A 228 -3.72 -20.79 -2.13
N THR A 229 -3.99 -20.61 -0.83
CA THR A 229 -3.50 -21.53 0.20
C THR A 229 -4.21 -22.88 0.19
N ILE A 230 -5.52 -22.93 -0.07
CA ILE A 230 -6.27 -24.18 -0.25
C ILE A 230 -5.75 -24.91 -1.48
N ARG A 231 -5.67 -24.22 -2.63
CA ARG A 231 -5.20 -24.80 -3.90
C ARG A 231 -3.78 -25.39 -3.80
N ASN A 232 -2.92 -24.78 -2.99
CA ASN A 232 -1.53 -25.18 -2.81
C ASN A 232 -1.29 -26.04 -1.55
N ASN A 233 -2.34 -26.50 -0.87
CA ASN A 233 -2.27 -27.30 0.35
C ASN A 233 -1.34 -26.68 1.42
N LYS A 234 -1.42 -25.35 1.61
CA LYS A 234 -0.59 -24.59 2.56
C LYS A 234 -1.29 -24.29 3.88
N ILE A 235 -2.54 -24.73 4.03
CA ILE A 235 -3.29 -24.61 5.28
C ILE A 235 -3.75 -25.96 5.80
N ASN A 236 -3.80 -26.08 7.12
CA ASN A 236 -4.41 -27.22 7.79
C ASN A 236 -5.94 -27.09 7.84
N LEU A 237 -6.66 -28.04 7.23
CA LEU A 237 -8.13 -28.04 7.17
C LEU A 237 -8.78 -28.10 8.56
N SER A 238 -8.18 -28.78 9.53
CA SER A 238 -8.73 -28.80 10.90
C SER A 238 -8.63 -27.42 11.57
N GLY A 239 -7.55 -26.68 11.29
CA GLY A 239 -7.37 -25.31 11.76
C GLY A 239 -8.37 -24.35 11.11
N LEU A 240 -8.68 -24.56 9.83
CA LEU A 240 -9.70 -23.79 9.13
C LEU A 240 -11.09 -24.02 9.73
N ASN A 241 -11.46 -25.27 10.00
CA ASN A 241 -12.75 -25.59 10.63
C ASN A 241 -12.88 -24.98 12.02
N ASN A 242 -11.82 -25.06 12.83
CA ASN A 242 -11.78 -24.44 14.16
C ASN A 242 -11.91 -22.91 14.08
N LEU A 243 -11.27 -22.28 13.10
CA LEU A 243 -11.43 -20.85 12.84
C LEU A 243 -12.88 -20.52 12.47
N LEU A 244 -13.50 -21.24 11.53
CA LEU A 244 -14.87 -20.98 11.08
C LEU A 244 -15.88 -21.10 12.23
N MET A 245 -15.77 -22.16 13.04
CA MET A 245 -16.61 -22.34 14.21
C MET A 245 -16.38 -21.21 15.24
N GLY A 246 -15.11 -20.84 15.47
CA GLY A 246 -14.76 -19.72 16.34
C GLY A 246 -15.33 -18.39 15.86
N VAL A 247 -15.30 -18.12 14.55
CA VAL A 247 -15.90 -16.92 13.95
C VAL A 247 -17.41 -16.90 14.19
N VAL A 248 -18.12 -18.01 13.94
CA VAL A 248 -19.58 -18.08 14.18
C VAL A 248 -19.90 -17.77 15.65
N VAL A 249 -19.21 -18.43 16.59
CA VAL A 249 -19.44 -18.21 18.03
C VAL A 249 -19.11 -16.77 18.44
N LEU A 250 -17.96 -16.24 18.00
CA LEU A 250 -17.56 -14.87 18.31
C LEU A 250 -18.49 -13.84 17.69
N SER A 251 -18.99 -14.06 16.48
CA SER A 251 -19.96 -13.17 15.84
C SER A 251 -21.29 -13.15 16.59
N LEU A 252 -21.78 -14.30 17.08
CA LEU A 252 -22.99 -14.36 17.90
C LEU A 252 -22.80 -13.64 19.24
N LEU A 253 -21.66 -13.86 19.91
CA LEU A 253 -21.34 -13.16 21.15
C LEU A 253 -21.16 -11.65 20.93
N ALA A 254 -20.44 -11.26 19.88
CA ALA A 254 -20.25 -9.86 19.53
C ALA A 254 -21.59 -9.20 19.22
N TYR A 255 -22.46 -9.86 18.45
CA TYR A 255 -23.82 -9.38 18.20
C TYR A 255 -24.57 -9.12 19.50
N PHE A 256 -24.62 -10.11 20.39
CA PHE A 256 -25.30 -9.98 21.69
C PHE A 256 -24.73 -8.83 22.54
N PHE A 257 -23.41 -8.75 22.73
CA PHE A 257 -22.83 -7.71 23.58
C PHE A 257 -22.95 -6.32 22.96
N VAL A 258 -22.67 -6.18 21.67
CA VAL A 258 -22.70 -4.88 20.98
C VAL A 258 -24.13 -4.36 20.86
N SER A 259 -25.11 -5.21 20.55
CA SER A 259 -26.51 -4.77 20.45
C SER A 259 -27.06 -4.26 21.78
N ASN A 260 -26.61 -4.84 22.90
CA ASN A 260 -27.04 -4.44 24.23
C ASN A 260 -26.28 -3.22 24.78
N LEU A 261 -24.97 -3.10 24.52
CA LEU A 261 -24.14 -2.02 25.06
C LEU A 261 -24.12 -0.76 24.18
N PHE A 262 -24.31 -0.92 22.87
CA PHE A 262 -24.27 0.16 21.88
C PHE A 262 -25.47 0.08 20.93
N PRO A 263 -26.68 0.46 21.38
CA PRO A 263 -27.86 0.49 20.54
C PRO A 263 -27.62 1.34 19.27
N GLY A 264 -28.07 0.85 18.12
CA GLY A 264 -27.88 1.53 16.82
C GLY A 264 -26.52 1.30 16.15
N PHE A 265 -25.56 0.63 16.80
CA PHE A 265 -24.26 0.34 16.17
C PHE A 265 -24.40 -0.51 14.90
N PHE A 266 -25.29 -1.52 14.91
CA PHE A 266 -25.50 -2.36 13.74
C PHE A 266 -26.18 -1.62 12.58
N ASP A 267 -27.10 -0.72 12.88
CA ASP A 267 -27.73 0.15 11.87
C ASP A 267 -26.68 1.09 11.26
N PHE A 268 -25.87 1.72 12.10
CA PHE A 268 -24.74 2.54 11.66
C PHE A 268 -23.77 1.75 10.78
N MET A 269 -23.37 0.55 11.18
CA MET A 269 -22.47 -0.29 10.39
C MET A 269 -23.14 -0.73 9.07
N SER A 270 -24.42 -1.09 9.10
CA SER A 270 -25.22 -1.43 7.92
C SER A 270 -25.24 -0.29 6.92
N ASP A 271 -25.47 0.95 7.39
CA ASP A 271 -25.41 2.14 6.55
C ASP A 271 -24.02 2.29 5.92
N ARG A 272 -22.95 2.17 6.70
CA ARG A 272 -21.57 2.24 6.17
C ARG A 272 -21.25 1.16 5.15
N PHE A 273 -21.78 -0.05 5.31
CA PHE A 273 -21.64 -1.12 4.33
C PHE A 273 -22.49 -0.87 3.07
N SER A 274 -23.70 -0.33 3.22
CA SER A 274 -24.55 0.01 2.07
C SER A 274 -23.89 1.04 1.15
N GLU A 275 -23.14 1.99 1.71
CA GLU A 275 -22.39 2.98 0.95
C GLU A 275 -21.18 2.40 0.17
N ILE A 276 -20.80 1.13 0.41
CA ILE A 276 -19.85 0.42 -0.47
C ILE A 276 -20.53 -0.02 -1.77
N LEU A 277 -21.83 -0.32 -1.68
CA LEU A 277 -22.63 -0.84 -2.80
C LEU A 277 -23.29 0.28 -3.61
N ASP A 278 -23.42 1.48 -3.05
CA ASP A 278 -23.95 2.66 -3.73
C ASP A 278 -22.97 3.86 -3.64
N PRO A 279 -22.02 3.96 -4.60
CA PRO A 279 -21.04 5.05 -4.64
C PRO A 279 -21.63 6.41 -5.05
N ALA A 280 -22.87 6.45 -5.56
CA ALA A 280 -23.48 7.63 -6.16
C ALA A 280 -24.26 8.50 -5.16
N LYS A 281 -24.27 8.14 -3.88
CA LYS A 281 -24.94 8.90 -2.83
C LYS A 281 -24.34 10.31 -2.68
N GLU A 282 -25.19 11.34 -2.68
CA GLU A 282 -24.82 12.76 -2.60
C GLU A 282 -23.88 13.07 -1.41
N GLY A 283 -22.87 13.91 -1.64
CA GLY A 283 -21.89 14.32 -0.63
C GLY A 283 -20.79 13.28 -0.32
N SER A 284 -20.76 12.14 -1.02
CA SER A 284 -19.71 11.13 -0.83
C SER A 284 -18.45 11.44 -1.66
N THR A 285 -17.28 11.04 -1.14
CA THR A 285 -16.03 11.00 -1.92
C THR A 285 -16.11 10.03 -3.11
N GLY A 286 -17.19 9.25 -3.24
CA GLY A 286 -17.46 8.41 -4.39
C GLY A 286 -17.83 9.22 -5.64
N ASN A 287 -18.67 10.24 -5.48
CA ASN A 287 -19.09 11.09 -6.62
C ASN A 287 -17.91 11.86 -7.22
N PHE A 288 -17.06 12.45 -6.38
CA PHE A 288 -15.85 13.15 -6.84
C PHE A 288 -14.91 12.23 -7.65
N ARG A 289 -14.84 10.94 -7.30
CA ARG A 289 -14.06 9.96 -8.08
C ARG A 289 -14.69 9.68 -9.44
N ILE A 290 -16.02 9.61 -9.53
CA ILE A 290 -16.74 9.43 -10.79
C ILE A 290 -16.47 10.62 -11.71
N GLU A 291 -16.65 11.85 -11.21
CA GLU A 291 -16.35 13.08 -11.95
C GLU A 291 -14.87 13.14 -12.38
N GLN A 292 -13.95 12.74 -11.50
CA GLN A 292 -12.53 12.63 -11.83
C GLN A 292 -12.29 11.63 -12.97
N ARG A 293 -12.95 10.47 -12.98
CA ARG A 293 -12.80 9.50 -14.09
C ARG A 293 -13.32 10.04 -15.40
N GLU A 294 -14.45 10.76 -15.39
CA GLU A 294 -15.07 11.29 -16.60
C GLU A 294 -14.20 12.37 -17.24
N ILE A 295 -13.78 13.37 -16.45
CA ILE A 295 -12.98 14.49 -16.95
C ILE A 295 -11.58 14.02 -17.37
N TYR A 296 -10.85 13.35 -16.48
CA TYR A 296 -9.48 12.92 -16.80
C TYR A 296 -9.45 11.75 -17.78
N GLY A 297 -10.50 10.94 -17.84
CA GLY A 297 -10.66 9.91 -18.86
C GLY A 297 -10.81 10.49 -20.26
N ALA A 298 -11.55 11.60 -20.41
CA ALA A 298 -11.63 12.33 -21.68
C ALA A 298 -10.26 12.89 -22.08
N LEU A 299 -9.55 13.54 -21.15
CA LEU A 299 -8.21 14.07 -21.39
C LEU A 299 -7.21 12.97 -21.74
N PHE A 300 -7.28 11.81 -21.10
CA PHE A 300 -6.42 10.67 -21.42
C PHE A 300 -6.51 10.26 -22.89
N TRP A 301 -7.71 10.29 -23.49
CA TRP A 301 -7.90 9.91 -24.89
C TRP A 301 -7.20 10.83 -25.89
N GLU A 302 -6.86 12.05 -25.50
CA GLU A 302 -6.07 12.96 -26.34
C GLU A 302 -4.59 12.54 -26.41
N ARG A 303 -4.06 11.91 -25.35
CA ARG A 303 -2.65 11.48 -25.24
C ARG A 303 -2.48 10.10 -24.61
N PRO A 304 -3.01 9.03 -25.24
CA PRO A 304 -3.17 7.74 -24.56
C PRO A 304 -1.85 6.99 -24.30
N LEU A 305 -0.79 7.26 -25.05
CA LEU A 305 0.45 6.48 -24.95
C LEU A 305 1.40 6.98 -23.86
N PHE A 306 1.65 8.29 -23.84
CA PHE A 306 2.65 8.93 -22.98
C PHE A 306 2.05 9.98 -22.03
N GLY A 307 0.73 10.14 -22.02
CA GLY A 307 0.04 11.04 -21.10
C GLY A 307 0.35 12.51 -21.35
N TRP A 308 0.00 13.32 -20.35
CA TRP A 308 0.11 14.78 -20.36
C TRP A 308 1.36 15.31 -19.68
N THR A 309 2.10 14.49 -18.94
CA THR A 309 3.40 14.80 -18.33
C THR A 309 3.42 16.19 -17.63
N PHE A 310 4.35 17.07 -17.99
CA PHE A 310 4.48 18.41 -17.40
C PHE A 310 3.32 19.33 -17.76
N GLU A 311 2.76 19.21 -18.96
CA GLU A 311 1.64 20.03 -19.39
C GLU A 311 0.37 19.75 -18.57
N GLY A 312 0.13 18.47 -18.28
CA GLY A 312 -0.95 18.07 -17.37
C GLY A 312 -0.69 18.49 -15.92
N PHE A 313 0.57 18.57 -15.52
CA PHE A 313 0.95 19.04 -14.19
C PHE A 313 0.70 20.54 -13.99
N GLU A 314 0.94 21.34 -15.02
CA GLU A 314 0.74 22.80 -15.00
C GLU A 314 -0.70 23.21 -15.35
N MET A 315 -1.52 22.27 -15.85
CA MET A 315 -2.92 22.52 -16.18
C MET A 315 -3.71 22.97 -14.93
N PRO A 316 -4.56 24.01 -15.03
CA PRO A 316 -5.50 24.36 -13.98
C PRO A 316 -6.39 23.17 -13.63
N ASN A 317 -6.71 22.98 -12.36
CA ASN A 317 -7.51 21.83 -11.99
C ASN A 317 -8.94 21.97 -12.55
N PRO A 318 -9.44 21.01 -13.33
CA PRO A 318 -10.73 21.12 -14.00
C PRO A 318 -11.93 20.86 -13.07
N LEU A 319 -11.70 20.34 -11.85
CA LEU A 319 -12.76 20.01 -10.89
C LEU A 319 -12.92 21.07 -9.81
N VAL A 320 -11.83 21.74 -9.42
CA VAL A 320 -11.85 22.73 -8.34
C VAL A 320 -10.91 23.90 -8.64
N ASP A 321 -11.36 25.12 -8.35
CA ASP A 321 -10.63 26.37 -8.62
C ASP A 321 -9.74 26.83 -7.44
N TRP A 322 -9.90 26.23 -6.26
CA TRP A 322 -9.18 26.62 -5.04
C TRP A 322 -7.82 25.94 -4.82
N TRP A 323 -7.38 25.05 -5.72
CA TRP A 323 -6.08 24.37 -5.55
C TRP A 323 -4.93 25.26 -6.00
N PRO A 324 -3.78 25.24 -5.29
CA PRO A 324 -2.64 26.06 -5.67
C PRO A 324 -2.19 25.75 -7.11
N GLU A 325 -1.94 26.79 -7.90
CA GLU A 325 -1.34 26.66 -9.21
C GLU A 325 -0.02 25.89 -9.12
N ASN A 326 0.26 25.05 -10.12
CA ASN A 326 1.47 24.21 -10.18
C ASN A 326 1.64 23.26 -8.98
N SER A 327 0.56 22.88 -8.29
CA SER A 327 0.58 21.77 -7.33
C SER A 327 0.36 20.41 -7.99
N GLY A 328 0.02 20.39 -9.29
CA GLY A 328 -0.38 19.19 -10.02
C GLY A 328 -1.85 18.83 -9.79
N GLN A 329 -2.29 17.78 -10.47
CA GLN A 329 -3.58 17.16 -10.28
C GLN A 329 -3.55 16.19 -9.09
N HIS A 330 -4.47 16.36 -8.15
CA HIS A 330 -4.58 15.50 -6.96
C HIS A 330 -5.56 14.36 -7.23
N PHE A 331 -5.01 13.23 -7.69
CA PHE A 331 -5.79 12.04 -7.98
C PHE A 331 -6.14 11.28 -6.70
N HIS A 332 -7.40 10.85 -6.60
CA HIS A 332 -7.76 9.79 -5.66
C HIS A 332 -7.43 8.42 -6.22
N GLU A 333 -7.35 8.24 -7.54
CA GLU A 333 -7.18 6.92 -8.14
C GLU A 333 -5.81 6.71 -8.74
N GLY A 334 -5.07 5.73 -8.23
CA GLY A 334 -3.70 5.48 -8.63
C GLY A 334 -3.54 5.01 -10.08
N TYR A 335 -4.57 4.46 -10.73
CA TYR A 335 -4.50 4.11 -12.15
C TYR A 335 -4.81 5.31 -13.05
N MET A 336 -5.75 6.17 -12.64
CA MET A 336 -6.08 7.40 -13.38
C MET A 336 -4.92 8.38 -13.35
N GLU A 337 -4.21 8.49 -12.21
CA GLU A 337 -2.95 9.23 -12.11
C GLU A 337 -1.94 8.76 -13.18
N MET A 338 -1.75 7.44 -13.32
CA MET A 338 -0.81 6.90 -14.31
C MET A 338 -1.28 7.15 -15.74
N LEU A 339 -2.56 6.90 -16.02
CA LEU A 339 -3.12 7.11 -17.35
C LEU A 339 -3.01 8.57 -17.78
N PHE A 340 -3.34 9.50 -16.87
CA PHE A 340 -3.27 10.92 -17.17
C PHE A 340 -1.83 11.40 -17.38
N TYR A 341 -0.92 11.12 -16.44
CA TYR A 341 0.43 11.67 -16.50
C TYR A 341 1.35 10.95 -17.48
N GLU A 342 1.28 9.61 -17.55
CA GLU A 342 2.26 8.76 -18.23
C GLU A 342 1.62 7.86 -19.30
N GLY A 343 0.31 7.92 -19.47
CA GLY A 343 -0.44 7.11 -20.42
C GLY A 343 -0.41 5.61 -20.12
N ILE A 344 -0.73 4.83 -21.14
CA ILE A 344 -0.68 3.36 -21.10
C ILE A 344 0.75 2.88 -20.80
N SER A 345 1.78 3.60 -21.26
CA SER A 345 3.18 3.19 -21.07
C SER A 345 3.57 3.17 -19.59
N GLY A 346 3.30 4.26 -18.85
CA GLY A 346 3.55 4.31 -17.40
C GLY A 346 2.64 3.38 -16.62
N LEU A 347 1.37 3.27 -17.00
CA LEU A 347 0.43 2.34 -16.36
C LEU A 347 0.95 0.90 -16.48
N LEU A 348 1.31 0.44 -17.68
CA LEU A 348 1.84 -0.91 -17.88
C LEU A 348 3.17 -1.11 -17.15
N LEU A 349 4.07 -0.13 -17.18
CA LEU A 349 5.35 -0.25 -16.50
C LEU A 349 5.18 -0.44 -14.98
N LYS A 350 4.27 0.32 -14.35
CA LYS A 350 4.01 0.26 -12.91
C LYS A 350 3.11 -0.92 -12.51
N TYR A 351 1.98 -1.11 -13.17
CA TYR A 351 0.97 -2.09 -12.78
C TYR A 351 1.21 -3.50 -13.32
N SER A 352 2.13 -3.69 -14.28
CA SER A 352 2.48 -5.05 -14.76
C SER A 352 2.98 -5.97 -13.65
N PHE A 353 3.62 -5.46 -12.59
CA PHE A 353 3.97 -6.28 -11.42
C PHE A 353 2.72 -6.87 -10.76
N LEU A 354 1.68 -6.07 -10.56
CA LEU A 354 0.43 -6.51 -9.94
C LEU A 354 -0.33 -7.48 -10.85
N LEU A 355 -0.36 -7.22 -12.16
CA LEU A 355 -0.93 -8.15 -13.15
C LEU A 355 -0.19 -9.48 -13.16
N TYR A 356 1.15 -9.46 -13.11
CA TYR A 356 1.96 -10.67 -12.99
C TYR A 356 1.64 -11.45 -11.72
N LEU A 357 1.50 -10.77 -10.56
CA LEU A 357 1.15 -11.41 -9.30
C LEU A 357 -0.28 -11.98 -9.30
N LEU A 358 -1.22 -11.30 -9.95
CA LEU A 358 -2.58 -11.80 -10.17
C LEU A 358 -2.55 -13.11 -10.98
N ILE A 359 -1.81 -13.14 -12.09
CA ILE A 359 -1.62 -14.37 -12.87
C ILE A 359 -0.96 -15.46 -12.02
N LYS A 360 0.03 -15.10 -11.20
CA LYS A 360 0.72 -16.04 -10.32
C LYS A 360 -0.18 -16.61 -9.22
N ALA A 361 -1.24 -15.94 -8.79
CA ALA A 361 -2.20 -16.48 -7.83
C ALA A 361 -2.83 -17.81 -8.29
N PHE A 362 -2.96 -18.02 -9.60
CA PHE A 362 -3.51 -19.26 -10.18
C PHE A 362 -2.46 -20.38 -10.37
N GLY A 363 -1.19 -20.08 -10.07
CA GLY A 363 -0.07 -21.00 -10.14
C GLY A 363 -0.13 -22.14 -9.11
N LYS A 364 0.81 -23.08 -9.25
CA LYS A 364 1.06 -24.15 -8.29
C LYS A 364 2.36 -23.90 -7.53
N ASN A 365 2.56 -24.61 -6.43
CA ASN A 365 3.75 -24.58 -5.56
C ASN A 365 4.04 -23.21 -4.93
N ILE A 366 3.00 -22.46 -4.60
CA ILE A 366 3.10 -21.15 -3.92
C ILE A 366 3.20 -21.38 -2.41
N SER A 367 4.20 -20.82 -1.73
CA SER A 367 4.33 -20.90 -0.28
C SER A 367 3.31 -20.04 0.46
N GLY A 368 3.12 -20.29 1.77
CA GLY A 368 2.24 -19.45 2.60
C GLY A 368 2.67 -17.98 2.63
N ASN A 369 3.97 -17.71 2.64
CA ASN A 369 4.51 -16.35 2.62
C ASN A 369 4.18 -15.64 1.29
N SER A 370 4.41 -16.33 0.17
CA SER A 370 4.04 -15.82 -1.15
C SER A 370 2.53 -15.62 -1.28
N ALA A 371 1.72 -16.51 -0.72
CA ALA A 371 0.26 -16.38 -0.73
C ALA A 371 -0.21 -15.11 -0.01
N ILE A 372 0.34 -14.81 1.18
CA ILE A 372 0.02 -13.58 1.93
C ILE A 372 0.34 -12.32 1.10
N LEU A 373 1.54 -12.29 0.50
CA LEU A 373 2.00 -11.12 -0.24
C LEU A 373 1.31 -10.96 -1.61
N ILE A 374 0.99 -12.05 -2.31
CA ILE A 374 0.16 -12.01 -3.52
C ILE A 374 -1.21 -11.46 -3.18
N SER A 375 -1.83 -11.93 -2.10
CA SER A 375 -3.14 -11.43 -1.64
C SER A 375 -3.13 -9.93 -1.33
N LEU A 376 -2.08 -9.44 -0.66
CA LEU A 376 -1.89 -8.00 -0.46
C LEU A 376 -1.76 -7.25 -1.80
N ALA A 377 -0.95 -7.77 -2.72
CA ALA A 377 -0.73 -7.12 -4.02
C ALA A 377 -2.02 -7.00 -4.84
N ILE A 378 -2.84 -8.06 -4.86
CA ILE A 378 -4.14 -8.08 -5.55
C ILE A 378 -5.13 -7.15 -4.84
N ALA A 379 -5.14 -7.13 -3.51
CA ALA A 379 -5.91 -6.15 -2.74
C ALA A 379 -5.49 -4.72 -3.06
N GLY A 380 -4.21 -4.49 -3.37
CA GLY A 380 -3.69 -3.20 -3.82
C GLY A 380 -4.29 -2.74 -5.16
N LEU A 381 -4.60 -3.66 -6.08
CA LEU A 381 -5.34 -3.32 -7.30
C LEU A 381 -6.71 -2.75 -6.96
N ILE A 382 -7.43 -3.37 -6.04
CA ILE A 382 -8.75 -2.90 -5.59
C ILE A 382 -8.62 -1.56 -4.87
N PHE A 383 -7.65 -1.43 -3.98
CA PHE A 383 -7.38 -0.19 -3.26
C PHE A 383 -7.02 0.97 -4.21
N SER A 384 -6.35 0.67 -5.33
CA SER A 384 -5.95 1.67 -6.33
C SER A 384 -7.11 2.35 -7.04
N PHE A 385 -8.32 1.77 -6.96
CA PHE A 385 -9.56 2.40 -7.42
C PHE A 385 -10.09 3.49 -6.48
N SER A 386 -9.45 3.71 -5.34
CA SER A 386 -9.90 4.69 -4.37
C SER A 386 -8.79 5.58 -3.83
N TYR A 387 -7.54 5.10 -3.89
CA TYR A 387 -6.34 5.79 -3.40
C TYR A 387 -5.14 5.55 -4.31
N VAL A 388 -4.23 6.52 -4.37
CA VAL A 388 -2.88 6.28 -4.90
C VAL A 388 -2.12 5.38 -3.91
N LEU A 389 -1.54 4.29 -4.42
CA LEU A 389 -0.80 3.33 -3.59
C LEU A 389 0.49 3.96 -3.06
N PRO A 390 0.75 3.92 -1.73
CA PRO A 390 1.94 4.53 -1.16
C PRO A 390 3.21 3.80 -1.60
N LEU A 391 4.36 4.48 -1.61
CA LEU A 391 5.64 3.89 -2.02
C LEU A 391 5.96 2.58 -1.26
N ILE A 392 5.66 2.54 0.04
CA ILE A 392 5.88 1.36 0.88
C ILE A 392 5.14 0.10 0.41
N PHE A 393 3.95 0.24 -0.20
CA PHE A 393 3.22 -0.89 -0.79
C PHE A 393 4.04 -1.54 -1.91
N TRP A 394 4.67 -0.73 -2.77
CA TRP A 394 5.52 -1.21 -3.85
C TRP A 394 6.78 -1.92 -3.35
N GLY A 395 7.22 -1.60 -2.13
CA GLY A 395 8.24 -2.38 -1.43
C GLY A 395 7.76 -3.81 -1.10
N HIS A 396 6.50 -3.96 -0.69
CA HIS A 396 5.90 -5.28 -0.44
C HIS A 396 5.67 -6.07 -1.73
N VAL A 397 5.40 -5.39 -2.84
CA VAL A 397 5.40 -6.02 -4.18
C VAL A 397 6.78 -6.57 -4.49
N GLY A 398 7.86 -5.80 -4.24
CA GLY A 398 9.24 -6.27 -4.40
C GLY A 398 9.56 -7.48 -3.52
N MET A 399 9.12 -7.44 -2.26
CA MET A 399 9.22 -8.56 -1.33
C MET A 399 8.49 -9.81 -1.84
N CYS A 400 7.28 -9.64 -2.40
CA CYS A 400 6.50 -10.73 -3.00
C CYS A 400 7.25 -11.41 -4.14
N LEU A 401 7.84 -10.63 -5.04
CA LEU A 401 8.62 -11.14 -6.17
C LEU A 401 9.84 -11.95 -5.70
N PHE A 402 10.48 -11.55 -4.60
CA PHE A 402 11.58 -12.31 -3.98
C PHE A 402 11.12 -13.65 -3.41
N TYR A 403 10.02 -13.69 -2.64
CA TYR A 403 9.52 -14.98 -2.11
C TYR A 403 9.07 -15.93 -3.23
N LEU A 404 8.50 -15.41 -4.32
CA LEU A 404 8.18 -16.22 -5.49
C LEU A 404 9.40 -16.78 -6.23
N GLU A 405 10.51 -16.06 -6.24
CA GLU A 405 11.80 -16.54 -6.78
C GLU A 405 12.32 -17.70 -5.91
N LYS A 406 12.32 -17.51 -4.59
CA LYS A 406 12.73 -18.52 -3.59
C LYS A 406 11.85 -19.78 -3.61
N ASP A 407 10.56 -19.64 -3.89
CA ASP A 407 9.65 -20.79 -4.00
C ASP A 407 10.00 -21.69 -5.19
N LYS A 408 10.49 -21.11 -6.29
CA LYS A 408 10.93 -21.89 -7.47
C LYS A 408 12.23 -22.65 -7.23
N GLU A 409 13.13 -22.11 -6.43
CA GLU A 409 14.41 -22.76 -6.09
C GLU A 409 14.24 -23.98 -5.19
N LYS A 410 13.07 -24.16 -4.56
CA LYS A 410 12.76 -25.29 -3.68
C LYS A 410 12.07 -26.46 -4.38
N ILE A 411 11.75 -26.33 -5.67
CA ILE A 411 11.17 -27.37 -6.54
C ILE A 411 12.30 -27.94 -7.37
#